data_AF-A0A2E8UR16-F1
#
_entry.id   AF-A0A2E8UR16-F1
#
_cell.length_a   1.000
_cell.length_b   1.000
_cell.length_c   1.000
_cell.angle_alpha   90.00
_cell.angle_beta   90.00
_cell.angle_gamma   90.00
#
_symmetry.space_group_name_H-M   'P 1'
#
loop_
_entity.id
_entity.type
_entity.pdbx_description
1 polymer ?
#
loop_
_entity_poly.entity_id
_entity_poly.type
_entity_poly.pdbx_seq_one_letter_code
_entity_poly.pdbx_strand_id
1 'polypeptide(L)'
;MKKKFAIIFVLFCLLTVSCSLTNQRWDLEVTGKVPSTPEECLLVGINTSCGKVWWLDTAQEKHYKTWAITSECYKKSRIGYDLPDDCR
;
A
#
# COMPACT_ATOMS: atom_id res chain seq x y z
N MET A 1 -14.42 15.71 49.80
CA MET A 1 -14.96 15.33 48.46
C MET A 1 -14.07 15.74 47.28
N LYS A 2 -12.73 15.92 47.45
CA LYS A 2 -11.83 16.37 46.37
C LYS A 2 -11.03 15.25 45.68
N LYS A 3 -10.78 14.12 46.38
CA LYS A 3 -9.93 13.02 45.87
C LYS A 3 -10.60 12.16 44.77
N LYS A 4 -11.94 12.07 44.75
CA LYS A 4 -12.67 11.24 43.78
C LYS A 4 -12.74 11.85 42.37
N PHE A 5 -12.71 13.18 42.27
CA PHE A 5 -12.77 13.90 40.99
C PHE A 5 -11.49 13.74 40.16
N ALA A 6 -10.31 13.71 40.81
CA ALA A 6 -9.04 13.55 40.12
C ALA A 6 -8.90 12.16 39.45
N ILE A 7 -9.44 11.11 40.08
CA ILE A 7 -9.38 9.74 39.57
C ILE A 7 -10.23 9.59 38.30
N ILE A 8 -11.40 10.24 38.25
CA ILE A 8 -12.30 10.22 37.09
C ILE A 8 -11.66 10.94 35.89
N PHE A 9 -10.97 12.05 36.14
CA PHE A 9 -10.32 12.83 35.08
C PHE A 9 -9.12 12.10 34.44
N VAL A 10 -8.35 11.37 35.25
CA VAL A 10 -7.22 10.56 34.75
C VAL A 10 -7.70 9.33 33.97
N LEU A 11 -8.81 8.69 34.39
CA LEU A 11 -9.40 7.58 33.63
C LEU A 11 -9.95 8.02 32.27
N PHE A 12 -10.52 9.22 32.18
CA PHE A 12 -11.08 9.73 30.92
C PHE A 12 -9.99 10.11 29.91
N CYS A 13 -8.84 10.63 30.37
CA CYS A 13 -7.68 10.90 29.50
C CYS A 13 -7.01 9.62 28.96
N LEU A 14 -7.05 8.51 29.69
CA LEU A 14 -6.47 7.23 29.23
C LEU A 14 -7.32 6.55 28.15
N LEU A 15 -8.62 6.84 28.08
CA LEU A 15 -9.54 6.26 27.08
C LEU A 15 -9.46 6.94 25.70
N THR A 16 -9.01 8.20 25.64
CA THR A 16 -8.92 8.96 24.37
C THR A 16 -7.58 8.81 23.65
N VAL A 17 -6.59 8.16 24.27
CA VAL A 17 -5.34 7.72 23.60
C VAL A 17 -5.52 6.35 22.95
N SER A 18 -6.76 5.99 22.61
CA SER A 18 -7.03 5.08 21.51
C SER A 18 -6.77 5.87 20.22
N CYS A 19 -5.51 6.26 20.02
CA CYS A 19 -5.05 6.88 18.80
C CYS A 19 -5.52 5.95 17.69
N SER A 20 -6.38 6.47 16.81
CA SER A 20 -6.79 5.76 15.62
C SER A 20 -5.53 5.25 14.94
N LEU A 21 -5.21 3.97 15.13
CA LEU A 21 -4.65 3.16 14.06
C LEU A 21 -5.73 3.20 12.98
N THR A 22 -5.82 4.33 12.27
CA THR A 22 -6.12 4.28 10.85
C THR A 22 -5.22 3.16 10.36
N ASN A 23 -5.84 2.05 9.97
CA ASN A 23 -5.22 1.00 9.17
C ASN A 23 -4.57 1.71 7.98
N GLN A 24 -3.36 2.24 8.19
CA GLN A 24 -2.50 2.73 7.15
C GLN A 24 -2.03 1.43 6.52
N ARG A 25 -2.84 0.99 5.56
CA ARG A 25 -2.79 -0.34 4.97
C ARG A 25 -1.67 -0.31 3.93
N TRP A 26 -0.43 -0.19 4.41
CA TRP A 26 0.80 -0.28 3.62
C TRP A 26 1.09 -1.73 3.19
N ASP A 27 0.06 -2.55 3.03
CA ASP A 27 0.20 -3.96 2.68
C ASP A 27 0.68 -4.16 1.22
N LEU A 28 0.61 -3.11 0.39
CA LEU A 28 1.06 -3.13 -1.00
C LEU A 28 2.02 -1.97 -1.30
N GLU A 29 2.93 -1.65 -0.38
CA GLU A 29 4.00 -0.69 -0.66
C GLU A 29 4.83 -1.18 -1.85
N VAL A 30 4.79 -0.42 -2.94
CA VAL A 30 5.54 -0.74 -4.15
C VAL A 30 7.02 -0.76 -3.81
N THR A 31 7.63 -1.92 -3.94
CA THR A 31 9.04 -2.12 -3.63
C THR A 31 9.90 -2.05 -4.90
N GLY A 32 9.32 -2.29 -6.08
CA GLY A 32 10.04 -2.06 -7.32
C GLY A 32 9.17 -2.00 -8.56
N LYS A 33 9.79 -1.49 -9.61
CA LYS A 33 9.16 -1.23 -10.91
C LYS A 33 10.21 -1.39 -12.01
N VAL A 34 9.94 -2.27 -12.96
CA VAL A 34 10.90 -2.61 -14.02
C VAL A 34 10.17 -2.72 -15.37
N PRO A 35 10.69 -2.13 -16.45
CA PRO A 35 10.19 -2.39 -17.81
C PRO A 35 10.32 -3.89 -18.14
N SER A 36 9.33 -4.44 -18.81
CA SER A 36 9.33 -5.84 -19.27
C SER A 36 9.81 -5.94 -20.71
N THR A 37 10.25 -7.13 -21.11
CA THR A 37 10.57 -7.38 -22.51
C THR A 37 9.29 -7.45 -23.35
N PRO A 38 9.34 -7.18 -24.66
CA PRO A 38 8.18 -7.31 -25.54
C PRO A 38 7.52 -8.69 -25.47
N GLU A 39 8.31 -9.76 -25.36
CA GLU A 39 7.81 -11.14 -25.25
C GLU A 39 7.03 -11.34 -23.96
N GLU A 40 7.53 -10.84 -22.83
CA GLU A 40 6.83 -10.90 -21.54
C GLU A 40 5.51 -10.14 -21.58
N CYS A 41 5.46 -9.00 -22.28
CA CYS A 41 4.24 -8.22 -22.45
C CYS A 41 3.18 -9.00 -23.26
N LEU A 42 3.60 -9.63 -24.35
CA LEU A 42 2.71 -10.44 -25.19
C LEU A 42 2.18 -11.67 -24.44
N LEU A 43 3.01 -12.30 -23.60
CA LEU A 43 2.60 -13.45 -22.78
C LEU A 43 1.47 -13.11 -21.81
N VAL A 44 1.37 -11.86 -21.36
CA VAL A 44 0.27 -11.37 -20.50
C VAL A 44 -0.82 -10.63 -21.29
N GLY A 45 -0.82 -10.73 -22.63
CA GLY A 45 -1.85 -10.16 -23.49
C GLY A 45 -1.74 -8.65 -23.73
N ILE A 46 -0.59 -8.04 -23.47
CA ILE A 46 -0.33 -6.60 -23.68
C ILE A 46 0.48 -6.43 -24.97
N ASN A 47 -0.14 -5.87 -26.01
CA ASN A 47 0.48 -5.68 -27.33
C ASN A 47 1.37 -4.42 -27.44
N THR A 48 1.65 -3.76 -26.31
CA THR A 48 2.46 -2.53 -26.23
C THR A 48 3.55 -2.69 -25.19
N SER A 49 4.47 -1.72 -25.07
CA SER A 49 5.44 -1.70 -23.97
C SER A 49 4.73 -1.77 -22.61
N CYS A 50 5.16 -2.70 -21.78
CA CYS A 50 4.61 -2.95 -20.46
C CYS A 50 5.74 -2.98 -19.42
N GLY A 51 5.38 -2.95 -18.14
CA GLY A 51 6.32 -3.13 -17.06
C GLY A 51 5.68 -3.81 -15.86
N LYS A 52 6.53 -4.48 -15.09
CA LYS A 52 6.18 -5.16 -13.84
C LYS A 52 6.38 -4.20 -12.69
N VAL A 53 5.37 -4.12 -11.84
CA VAL A 53 5.44 -3.50 -10.52
C VAL A 53 5.30 -4.61 -9.51
N TRP A 54 6.10 -4.56 -8.45
CA TRP A 54 6.09 -5.58 -7.42
C TRP A 54 6.17 -4.98 -6.02
N TRP A 55 5.64 -5.70 -5.06
CA TRP A 55 5.58 -5.35 -3.65
C TRP A 55 5.80 -6.61 -2.79
N LEU A 56 6.10 -6.40 -1.53
CA LEU A 56 6.15 -7.46 -0.52
C LEU A 56 4.90 -7.36 0.35
N ASP A 57 4.24 -8.48 0.60
CA ASP A 57 3.14 -8.51 1.56
C ASP A 57 3.65 -8.59 3.01
N THR A 58 2.71 -8.70 3.96
CA THR A 58 3.03 -8.84 5.39
C THR A 58 3.86 -10.09 5.73
N ALA A 59 3.81 -11.13 4.89
CA ALA A 59 4.61 -12.35 5.03
C ALA A 59 5.96 -12.27 4.30
N GLN A 60 6.32 -11.10 3.75
CA GLN A 60 7.51 -10.89 2.90
C GLN A 60 7.48 -11.71 1.60
N GLU A 61 6.29 -12.12 1.14
CA GLU A 61 6.15 -12.78 -0.14
C GLU A 61 6.09 -11.73 -1.25
N LYS A 62 6.79 -12.02 -2.36
CA LYS A 62 6.88 -11.12 -3.50
C LYS A 62 5.69 -11.31 -4.44
N HIS A 63 4.89 -10.26 -4.57
CA HIS A 63 3.79 -10.18 -5.52
C HIS A 63 4.15 -9.22 -6.66
N TYR A 64 3.57 -9.43 -7.82
CA TYR A 64 3.79 -8.55 -8.97
C TYR A 64 2.56 -8.46 -9.86
N LYS A 65 2.44 -7.33 -10.56
CA LYS A 65 1.42 -7.09 -11.56
C LYS A 65 2.03 -6.36 -12.74
N THR A 66 1.63 -6.76 -13.93
CA THR A 66 2.13 -6.20 -15.19
C THR A 66 1.07 -5.29 -15.78
N TRP A 67 1.48 -4.10 -16.18
CA TRP A 67 0.60 -3.16 -16.89
C TRP A 67 1.31 -2.56 -18.09
N ALA A 68 0.52 -2.06 -19.05
CA ALA A 68 1.03 -1.19 -20.09
C ALA A 68 1.68 0.05 -19.44
N ILE A 69 2.83 0.50 -19.97
CA ILE A 69 3.55 1.66 -19.43
C ILE A 69 2.68 2.94 -19.51
N THR A 70 1.79 3.00 -20.49
CA THR A 70 0.85 4.10 -20.70
C THR A 70 -0.37 4.06 -19.77
N SER A 71 -0.58 2.99 -19.02
CA SER A 71 -1.69 2.87 -18.07
C SER A 71 -1.51 3.80 -16.86
N GLU A 72 -2.62 4.27 -16.32
CA GLU A 72 -2.60 5.09 -15.10
C GLU A 72 -2.04 4.33 -13.89
N CYS A 73 -2.31 3.03 -13.77
CA CYS A 73 -1.76 2.21 -12.69
C CYS A 73 -0.24 2.12 -12.75
N TYR A 74 0.33 1.88 -13.94
CA TYR A 74 1.78 1.89 -14.08
C TYR A 74 2.34 3.28 -13.77
N LYS A 75 1.77 4.37 -14.28
CA LYS A 75 2.27 5.74 -14.03
C LYS A 75 2.17 6.16 -12.57
N LYS A 76 1.08 5.83 -11.89
CA LYS A 76 0.83 6.21 -10.48
C LYS A 76 1.59 5.34 -9.48
N SER A 77 1.98 4.12 -9.85
CA SER A 77 2.86 3.29 -9.01
C SER A 77 4.22 3.97 -8.81
N ARG A 78 4.58 4.17 -7.53
CA ARG A 78 5.82 4.82 -7.09
C ARG A 78 6.44 3.99 -5.98
N ILE A 79 7.74 3.74 -6.09
CA ILE A 79 8.48 2.99 -5.08
C ILE A 79 8.41 3.72 -3.73
N GLY A 80 8.13 3.00 -2.65
CA GLY A 80 7.95 3.55 -1.30
C GLY A 80 6.56 4.12 -1.03
N TYR A 81 5.61 3.91 -1.95
CA TYR A 81 4.21 4.30 -1.79
C TYR A 81 3.31 3.09 -1.98
N ASP A 82 2.20 3.10 -1.27
CA ASP A 82 1.17 2.10 -1.42
C ASP A 82 0.54 2.14 -2.82
N LEU A 83 0.19 0.96 -3.34
CA LEU A 83 -0.44 0.84 -4.64
C LEU A 83 -1.86 1.45 -4.58
N PRO A 84 -2.27 2.29 -5.55
CA PRO A 84 -3.63 2.85 -5.56
C PRO A 84 -4.70 1.76 -5.52
N ASP A 85 -5.78 1.96 -4.77
CA ASP A 85 -6.85 0.97 -4.59
C ASP A 85 -7.43 0.47 -5.92
N ASP A 86 -7.64 1.36 -6.89
CA ASP A 86 -8.14 1.03 -8.23
C ASP A 86 -7.17 0.15 -9.06
N CYS A 87 -5.92 0.01 -8.58
CA CYS A 87 -4.86 -0.73 -9.23
C CYS A 87 -4.51 -2.03 -8.50
N ARG A 88 -5.06 -2.26 -7.30
CA ARG A 88 -4.93 -3.54 -6.58
C ARG A 88 -5.56 -4.68 -7.42
#